data_AF-A0A2L2YXT8-F1
#
_entry.id   AF-A0A2L2YXT8-F1
#
_cell.length_a   1.000
_cell.length_b   1.000
_cell.length_c   1.000
_cell.angle_alpha   90.00
_cell.angle_beta   90.00
_cell.angle_gamma   90.00
#
_symmetry.space_group_name_H-M   'P 1'
#
loop_
_entity.id
_entity.type
_entity.pdbx_description
1 polymer ?
#
loop_
_entity_poly.entity_id
_entity_poly.type
_entity_poly.pdbx_seq_one_letter_code
_entity_poly.pdbx_strand_id
1 'polypeptide(L)'
;LTLIYVDGVQIALEVQWWLVHPPALSTEAFECLIGKTEILQSQVYIAFLLLLATAMSISNRRIPYNQQESRSLIATSLSCLVIFLSWAIACWLLPDSGSRNI
;
A
#
# COMPACT_ATOMS: atom_id res chain seq x y z
N LEU A 1 -0.49 -19.84 7.20
CA LEU A 1 -1.95 -19.56 7.24
C LEU A 1 -2.22 -18.06 7.36
N THR A 2 -1.53 -17.35 8.25
CA THR A 2 -1.63 -15.89 8.42
C THR A 2 -1.27 -15.08 7.17
N LEU A 3 -0.19 -15.42 6.44
CA LEU A 3 0.17 -14.69 5.20
C LEU A 3 -0.89 -14.86 4.09
N ILE A 4 -1.34 -16.09 3.86
CA ILE A 4 -2.42 -16.38 2.88
C ILE A 4 -3.70 -15.62 3.24
N TYR A 5 -4.01 -15.50 4.53
CA TYR A 5 -5.14 -14.70 4.98
C TYR A 5 -4.94 -13.21 4.68
N VAL A 6 -3.75 -12.66 4.95
CA VAL A 6 -3.41 -11.27 4.65
C VAL A 6 -3.55 -10.98 3.15
N ASP A 7 -3.05 -11.86 2.29
CA ASP A 7 -3.16 -11.74 0.83
C ASP A 7 -4.62 -11.85 0.38
N GLY A 8 -5.38 -12.80 0.95
CA GLY A 8 -6.79 -12.98 0.65
C GLY A 8 -7.65 -11.76 0.99
N VAL A 9 -7.36 -11.07 2.09
CA VAL A 9 -8.03 -9.81 2.45
C VAL A 9 -7.75 -8.72 1.42
N GLN A 10 -6.49 -8.57 0.98
CA GLN A 10 -6.16 -7.59 -0.07
C GLN A 10 -6.90 -7.89 -1.37
N ILE A 11 -6.93 -9.16 -1.79
CA ILE A 11 -7.66 -9.57 -3.01
C ILE A 11 -9.15 -9.25 -2.87
N ALA A 12 -9.75 -9.55 -1.72
CA ALA A 12 -11.17 -9.29 -1.48
C ALA A 12 -11.50 -7.78 -1.55
N LEU A 13 -10.66 -6.94 -0.96
CA LEU A 13 -10.82 -5.48 -0.99
C LEU A 13 -10.73 -4.94 -2.43
N GLU A 14 -9.75 -5.39 -3.20
CA GLU A 14 -9.58 -4.96 -4.60
C GLU A 14 -10.72 -5.44 -5.51
N VAL A 15 -11.14 -6.70 -5.36
CA VAL A 15 -12.28 -7.25 -6.13
C VAL A 15 -13.57 -6.51 -5.80
N GLN A 16 -13.83 -6.22 -4.52
CA GLN A 16 -14.98 -5.42 -4.13
C GLN A 16 -14.90 -4.01 -4.71
N TRP A 17 -13.72 -3.39 -4.71
CA TRP A 17 -13.52 -2.08 -5.30
C TRP A 17 -13.84 -2.07 -6.80
N TRP A 18 -13.37 -3.05 -7.56
CA TRP A 18 -13.62 -3.17 -9.00
C TRP A 18 -15.08 -3.44 -9.34
N LEU A 19 -15.81 -4.13 -8.47
CA LEU A 19 -17.26 -4.34 -8.62
C LEU A 19 -18.04 -3.03 -8.49
N VAL A 20 -17.59 -2.11 -7.63
CA VAL A 20 -18.22 -0.80 -7.43
C VAL A 20 -17.74 0.22 -8.47
N HIS A 21 -16.45 0.21 -8.79
CA HIS A 21 -15.79 1.13 -9.71
C HIS A 21 -15.11 0.34 -10.85
N PRO A 22 -15.87 -0.03 -11.90
CA PRO A 22 -15.31 -0.81 -12.98
C PRO A 22 -14.23 -0.01 -13.73
N PRO A 23 -13.14 -0.68 -14.13
CA PRO A 23 -12.06 -0.04 -14.87
C PRO A 23 -12.59 0.50 -16.20
N ALA A 24 -12.25 1.74 -16.50
CA ALA A 24 -12.63 2.41 -17.74
C ALA A 24 -11.39 3.02 -18.39
N LEU A 25 -11.39 3.05 -19.72
CA LEU A 25 -10.32 3.63 -20.53
C LEU A 25 -10.77 5.01 -21.04
N SER A 26 -9.86 5.97 -21.05
CA SER A 26 -10.08 7.22 -21.76
C SER A 26 -10.11 6.94 -23.28
N THR A 27 -11.00 7.62 -23.99
CA THR A 27 -11.09 7.53 -25.46
C THR A 27 -10.10 8.45 -26.17
N GLU A 28 -9.57 9.45 -25.47
CA GLU A 28 -8.69 10.49 -26.02
C GLU A 28 -7.20 10.19 -25.78
N ALA A 29 -6.89 9.44 -24.71
CA ALA A 29 -5.57 8.95 -24.38
C ALA A 29 -5.66 7.48 -23.97
N PHE A 30 -4.66 6.65 -24.30
CA PHE A 30 -4.55 5.26 -23.82
C PHE A 30 -4.20 5.22 -22.32
N GLU A 31 -5.08 5.78 -21.50
CA GLU A 31 -4.92 5.95 -20.05
C GLU A 31 -6.14 5.40 -19.32
N CYS A 32 -5.93 4.79 -18.15
CA CYS A 32 -7.01 4.36 -17.28
C CYS A 32 -7.64 5.57 -16.59
N LEU A 33 -8.97 5.62 -16.56
CA LEU A 33 -9.74 6.60 -15.81
C LEU A 33 -9.77 6.20 -14.34
N ILE A 34 -8.73 6.55 -13.61
CA ILE A 34 -8.60 6.27 -12.18
C ILE A 34 -8.16 7.53 -11.44
N GLY A 35 -8.93 7.91 -10.41
CA GLY A 35 -8.64 9.11 -9.62
C GLY A 35 -7.47 8.89 -8.66
N LYS A 36 -6.71 9.94 -8.34
CA LYS A 36 -5.61 9.83 -7.36
C LYS A 36 -6.09 9.39 -5.97
N THR A 37 -7.29 9.81 -5.58
CA THR A 37 -7.94 9.43 -4.32
C THR A 37 -8.29 7.96 -4.29
N GLU A 38 -8.75 7.41 -5.42
CA GLU A 38 -9.08 5.99 -5.58
C GLU A 38 -7.82 5.13 -5.45
N ILE A 39 -6.73 5.56 -6.11
CA ILE A 39 -5.41 4.90 -5.97
C ILE A 39 -4.98 4.91 -4.50
N LEU A 40 -4.96 6.08 -3.85
CA LEU A 40 -4.51 6.18 -2.46
C LEU A 40 -5.39 5.36 -1.51
N GLN A 41 -6.70 5.30 -1.75
CA GLN A 41 -7.63 4.53 -0.95
C GLN A 41 -7.39 3.02 -1.06
N SER A 42 -7.09 2.50 -2.26
CA SER A 42 -6.71 1.09 -2.47
C SER A 42 -5.45 0.70 -1.67
N GLN A 43 -4.55 1.64 -1.43
CA GLN A 43 -3.29 1.38 -0.73
C GLN A 43 -3.37 1.46 0.81
N VAL A 44 -4.53 1.80 1.39
CA VAL A 44 -4.67 1.99 2.85
C VAL A 44 -4.38 0.70 3.63
N TYR A 45 -4.81 -0.45 3.12
CA TYR A 45 -4.54 -1.73 3.78
C TYR A 45 -3.04 -2.07 3.79
N ILE A 46 -2.34 -1.79 2.68
CA ILE A 46 -0.89 -1.97 2.57
C ILE A 46 -0.16 -1.05 3.56
N ALA A 47 -0.60 0.21 3.69
CA ALA A 47 -0.05 1.14 4.67
C ALA A 47 -0.21 0.62 6.11
N PHE A 48 -1.39 0.08 6.45
CA PHE A 48 -1.65 -0.54 7.75
C PHE A 48 -0.74 -1.74 8.02
N LEU A 49 -0.57 -2.65 7.05
CA LEU A 49 0.31 -3.80 7.18
C LEU A 49 1.78 -3.40 7.36
N LEU A 50 2.24 -2.39 6.63
CA LEU A 50 3.60 -1.87 6.76
C LEU A 50 3.84 -1.29 8.16
N LEU A 51 2.92 -0.46 8.66
CA LEU A 51 3.01 0.08 10.02
C LEU A 51 3.04 -1.03 11.08
N LEU A 52 2.16 -2.04 10.93
CA LEU A 52 2.11 -3.18 11.83
C LEU A 52 3.42 -3.96 11.78
N ALA A 53 3.96 -4.24 10.59
CA ALA A 53 5.22 -4.95 10.41
C ALA A 53 6.40 -4.19 11.01
N THR A 54 6.48 -2.87 10.81
CA THR A 54 7.50 -2.02 11.44
C THR A 54 7.36 -2.02 12.96
N ALA A 55 6.14 -1.90 13.50
CA ALA A 55 5.89 -1.92 14.94
C ALA A 55 6.29 -3.27 15.59
N MET A 56 5.96 -4.40 14.94
CA MET A 56 6.41 -5.72 15.38
C MET A 56 7.93 -5.85 15.30
N SER A 57 8.55 -5.35 14.23
CA SER A 57 10.01 -5.38 14.05
C SER A 57 10.74 -4.60 15.14
N ILE A 58 10.23 -3.41 15.51
CA ILE A 58 10.77 -2.60 16.61
C ILE A 58 10.57 -3.30 17.96
N SER A 59 9.40 -3.91 18.19
CA SER A 59 9.10 -4.63 19.44
C SER A 59 10.01 -5.84 19.63
N ASN A 60 10.37 -6.53 18.54
CA ASN A 60 11.26 -7.69 18.54
C ASN A 60 12.75 -7.36 18.64
N ARG A 61 13.13 -6.07 18.72
CA ARG A 61 14.53 -5.61 18.84
C ARG A 61 15.27 -6.20 20.06
N ARG A 62 14.56 -6.68 21.08
CA ARG A 62 15.14 -7.15 22.34
C ARG A 62 15.43 -8.66 22.39
N ILE A 63 15.23 -9.41 21.31
CA ILE A 63 15.49 -10.86 21.31
C ILE A 63 17.00 -11.12 21.19
N PRO A 64 17.67 -11.65 22.24
CA PRO A 64 19.14 -11.73 22.30
C PRO A 64 19.74 -12.81 21.39
N TYR A 65 18.93 -13.74 20.89
CA TYR A 65 19.39 -14.92 20.15
C TYR A 65 19.75 -14.63 18.68
N ASN A 66 19.37 -13.48 18.13
CA ASN A 66 19.53 -13.19 16.70
C ASN A 66 19.59 -11.67 16.38
N GLN A 67 20.52 -10.97 17.02
CA GLN A 67 20.57 -9.51 16.99
C GLN A 67 20.85 -8.91 15.60
N GLN A 68 21.58 -9.62 14.73
CA GLN A 68 21.93 -9.11 13.40
C GLN A 68 20.74 -9.16 12.44
N GLU A 69 19.95 -10.24 12.46
CA GLU A 69 18.73 -10.34 11.66
C GLU A 69 17.64 -9.37 12.14
N SER A 70 17.48 -9.19 13.44
CA SER A 70 16.53 -8.21 13.98
C SER A 70 16.87 -6.77 13.56
N ARG A 71 18.16 -6.39 13.58
CA ARG A 71 18.60 -5.07 13.08
C ARG A 71 18.36 -4.91 11.58
N SER A 72 18.62 -5.96 10.80
CA SER A 72 18.35 -5.97 9.36
C SER A 72 16.86 -5.79 9.06
N LEU A 73 15.98 -6.54 9.75
CA LEU A 73 14.52 -6.44 9.62
C LEU A 73 13.98 -5.05 9.98
N ILE A 74 14.53 -4.41 11.02
CA ILE A 74 14.15 -3.04 11.37
C ILE A 74 14.59 -2.06 10.28
N ALA A 75 15.82 -2.18 9.77
CA ALA A 75 16.31 -1.30 8.73
C ALA A 75 15.50 -1.43 7.42
N THR A 76 15.17 -2.65 7.01
CA THR A 76 14.39 -2.90 5.79
C THR A 76 12.92 -2.52 5.92
N SER A 77 12.28 -2.82 7.06
CA SER A 77 10.88 -2.41 7.29
C SER A 77 10.75 -0.88 7.39
N LEU A 78 11.71 -0.20 8.01
CA LEU A 78 11.71 1.27 8.09
C LEU A 78 11.98 1.91 6.73
N SER A 79 12.94 1.39 5.95
CA SER A 79 13.20 1.91 4.61
C SER A 79 12.01 1.72 3.68
N CYS A 80 11.34 0.57 3.75
CA CYS A 80 10.12 0.29 2.99
C CYS A 80 9.00 1.28 3.35
N LEU A 81 8.81 1.56 4.66
CA LEU A 81 7.83 2.55 5.11
C LEU A 81 8.13 3.95 4.56
N VAL A 82 9.39 4.38 4.59
CA VAL A 82 9.81 5.71 4.07
C VAL A 82 9.57 5.81 2.56
N ILE A 83 9.93 4.77 1.79
CA ILE A 83 9.71 4.72 0.34
C ILE A 83 8.20 4.76 0.01
N PHE A 84 7.39 4.03 0.78
CA PHE A 84 5.95 4.02 0.58
C PHE A 84 5.32 5.40 0.86
N LEU A 85 5.72 6.04 1.96
CA LEU A 85 5.23 7.38 2.30
C LEU A 85 5.67 8.44 1.30
N SER A 86 6.91 8.37 0.81
CA SER A 86 7.38 9.32 -0.21
C SER A 86 6.62 9.16 -1.53
N TRP A 87 6.34 7.92 -1.93
CA TRP A 87 5.48 7.63 -3.09
C TRP A 87 4.06 8.16 -2.90
N ALA A 88 3.44 7.92 -1.74
CA ALA A 88 2.07 8.39 -1.48
C ALA A 88 1.97 9.93 -1.54
N ILE A 89 2.98 10.63 -1.00
CA ILE A 89 3.07 12.09 -1.10
C ILE A 89 3.25 12.53 -2.56
N ALA A 90 4.10 11.85 -3.33
CA ALA A 90 4.29 12.15 -4.74
C ALA A 90 2.98 11.98 -5.54
N CYS A 91 2.23 10.89 -5.31
CA CYS A 91 0.91 10.67 -5.91
C CYS A 91 -0.11 11.76 -5.55
N TRP A 92 -0.07 12.27 -4.31
CA TRP A 92 -0.94 13.37 -3.90
C TRP A 92 -0.61 14.69 -4.60
N LEU A 93 0.68 14.93 -4.89
CA LEU A 93 1.17 16.14 -5.56
C LEU A 93 0.92 16.16 -7.07
N LEU A 94 0.67 15.00 -7.68
CA LEU A 94 0.34 14.92 -9.10
C LEU A 94 -1.02 15.59 -9.37
N PRO A 95 -1.14 16.35 -10.49
CA PRO A 95 -2.41 16.91 -10.91
C PRO A 95 -3.43 15.79 -11.19
N ASP A 96 -4.71 16.04 -10.92
CA ASP A 96 -5.77 15.06 -11.23
C ASP A 96 -5.90 14.90 -12.74
N SER A 97 -5.39 13.78 -13.25
CA SER A 97 -5.61 13.33 -14.62
C SER A 97 -7.01 12.72 -14.71
N GLY A 98 -8.05 13.55 -14.85
CA GLY A 98 -9.40 13.10 -15.16
C GLY A 98 -10.12 12.41 -14.00
N SER A 99 -10.48 13.19 -12.98
CA SER A 99 -11.46 12.76 -11.98
C SER A 99 -12.78 12.42 -12.69
N ARG A 100 -13.22 11.16 -12.59
CA ARG A 100 -14.61 10.80 -12.91
C ARG A 100 -15.48 11.55 -11.90
N ASN A 101 -16.14 12.63 -12.34
CA ASN A 101 -17.29 13.16 -11.61
C ASN A 101 -18.34 12.04 -11.60
N ILE A 102 -18.43 11.34 -10.48
CA ILE A 102 -19.58 10.48 -10.16
C ILE A 102 -20.71 11.41 -9.70
#